data_AF-A0A349GCD0-F1
#
_entry.id   AF-A0A349GCD0-F1
#
_cell.length_a   1.000
_cell.length_b   1.000
_cell.length_c   1.000
_cell.angle_alpha   90.00
_cell.angle_beta   90.00
_cell.angle_gamma   90.00
#
_symmetry.space_group_name_H-M   'P 1'
#
loop_
_entity.id
_entity.type
_entity.pdbx_description
1 polymer ?
#
loop_
_entity_poly.entity_id
_entity_poly.type
_entity_poly.pdbx_seq_one_letter_code
_entity_poly.pdbx_strand_id
1 'polypeptide(L)'
;MNMRIFKNMPTEHRETFERELLEVNYQRVYYTLRLLMPLSLIMWVVSFAIQDVLSIQQTNLMLLIASTLLFIVSLKYPLKSIYAAYRAKKMIVFFTYASLLLWGTHLYGFHDTNNILMLDMILVIVVMAFMFLAKYQVIAGFFMANVIYLFGMTPYLENALRYPPKVATPILLVVTAFFLSRVIYRQHMERFILAEKLKMKQEDLKSELLMTVDKLHEMERSMRTDVIKTLVKVLEYYDIYTRGHSENVS
;
A
#
# COMPACT_ATOMS: atom_id res chain seq x y z
N MET A 1 20.84 18.51 0.20
CA MET A 1 19.51 17.91 -0.05
C MET A 1 19.57 16.43 0.30
N ASN A 2 18.93 15.98 1.38
CA ASN A 2 19.04 14.60 1.87
C ASN A 2 18.51 13.60 0.81
N MET A 3 19.37 12.73 0.25
CA MET A 3 19.02 11.72 -0.77
C MET A 3 18.08 10.60 -0.25
N ARG A 4 17.34 10.83 0.84
CA ARG A 4 16.36 9.88 1.41
C ARG A 4 15.16 9.62 0.47
N ILE A 5 14.98 10.43 -0.58
CA ILE A 5 13.93 10.28 -1.60
C ILE A 5 14.14 9.01 -2.45
N PHE A 6 15.38 8.48 -2.54
CA PHE A 6 15.68 7.26 -3.29
C PHE A 6 15.71 5.99 -2.45
N LYS A 7 15.43 6.08 -1.13
CA LYS A 7 15.31 4.88 -0.30
C LYS A 7 14.14 4.05 -0.81
N ASN A 8 14.42 2.81 -1.19
CA ASN A 8 13.42 1.92 -1.78
C ASN A 8 12.72 1.07 -0.73
N MET A 9 13.40 0.69 0.37
CA MET A 9 12.83 -0.23 1.36
C MET A 9 13.38 0.06 2.75
N PRO A 10 12.60 -0.25 3.82
CA PRO A 10 13.18 -0.44 5.12
C PRO A 10 14.13 -1.65 5.07
N THR A 11 15.28 -1.54 5.75
CA THR A 11 16.27 -2.62 5.85
C THR A 11 15.76 -3.75 6.74
N GLU A 12 15.04 -3.38 7.80
CA GLU A 12 14.32 -4.30 8.68
C GLU A 12 12.90 -4.55 8.12
N HIS A 13 12.36 -5.76 8.29
CA HIS A 13 11.01 -6.15 7.85
C HIS A 13 10.74 -6.01 6.33
N ARG A 14 11.78 -6.15 5.50
CA ARG A 14 11.70 -5.97 4.04
C ARG A 14 10.64 -6.85 3.37
N GLU A 15 10.58 -8.13 3.72
CA GLU A 15 9.60 -9.06 3.12
C GLU A 15 8.17 -8.71 3.50
N THR A 16 7.96 -8.36 4.77
CA THR A 16 6.65 -7.94 5.29
C THR A 16 6.16 -6.69 4.56
N PHE A 17 7.05 -5.71 4.38
CA PHE A 17 6.75 -4.51 3.61
C PHE A 17 6.46 -4.79 2.13
N GLU A 18 7.21 -5.69 1.48
CA GLU A 18 6.93 -6.09 0.09
C GLU A 18 5.55 -6.76 -0.08
N ARG A 19 5.09 -7.49 0.93
CA ARG A 19 3.77 -8.13 0.94
C ARG A 19 2.66 -7.11 1.16
N GLU A 20 2.81 -6.24 2.16
CA GLU A 20 1.84 -5.17 2.43
C GLU A 20 1.70 -4.23 1.23
N LEU A 21 2.82 -3.85 0.60
CA LEU A 21 2.82 -3.01 -0.59
C LEU A 21 2.04 -3.66 -1.75
N LEU A 22 2.22 -4.98 -1.96
CA LEU A 22 1.46 -5.70 -2.98
C LEU A 22 -0.03 -5.76 -2.62
N GLU A 23 -0.36 -5.98 -1.35
CA GLU A 23 -1.74 -6.05 -0.88
C GLU A 23 -2.47 -4.73 -1.09
N VAL A 24 -1.86 -3.61 -0.69
CA VAL A 24 -2.41 -2.27 -0.88
C VAL A 24 -2.63 -1.97 -2.35
N ASN A 25 -1.64 -2.27 -3.20
CA ASN A 25 -1.79 -2.07 -4.65
C ASN A 25 -2.87 -2.98 -5.25
N TYR A 26 -2.94 -4.24 -4.83
CA TYR A 26 -3.93 -5.18 -5.34
C TYR A 26 -5.35 -4.79 -4.94
N GLN A 27 -5.56 -4.35 -3.69
CA GLN A 27 -6.83 -3.81 -3.23
C GLN A 27 -7.25 -2.61 -4.09
N ARG A 28 -6.35 -1.64 -4.29
CA ARG A 28 -6.61 -0.47 -5.14
C ARG A 28 -7.00 -0.90 -6.56
N VAL A 29 -6.20 -1.75 -7.20
CA VAL A 29 -6.47 -2.25 -8.54
C VAL A 29 -7.79 -3.01 -8.62
N TYR A 30 -8.11 -3.82 -7.62
CA TYR A 30 -9.36 -4.58 -7.57
C TYR A 30 -10.59 -3.66 -7.56
N TYR A 31 -10.56 -2.61 -6.74
CA TYR A 31 -11.64 -1.61 -6.72
C TYR A 31 -11.64 -0.73 -7.97
N THR A 32 -10.47 -0.37 -8.50
CA THR A 32 -10.35 0.37 -9.76
C THR A 32 -10.94 -0.43 -10.91
N LEU A 33 -10.63 -1.72 -11.05
CA LEU A 33 -11.17 -2.56 -12.13
C LEU A 33 -12.70 -2.68 -12.09
N ARG A 34 -13.29 -2.73 -10.87
CA ARG A 34 -14.74 -2.70 -10.69
C ARG A 34 -15.40 -1.43 -11.24
N LEU A 35 -14.72 -0.30 -11.15
CA LEU A 35 -15.20 0.98 -11.68
C LEU A 35 -14.80 1.19 -13.15
N LEU A 36 -13.59 0.78 -13.51
CA LEU A 36 -12.99 0.97 -14.82
C LEU A 36 -13.71 0.17 -15.90
N MET A 37 -14.13 -1.06 -15.60
CA MET A 37 -14.85 -1.90 -16.56
C MET A 37 -16.15 -1.21 -17.04
N PRO A 38 -17.11 -0.83 -16.17
CA PRO A 38 -18.32 -0.15 -16.64
C PRO A 38 -18.03 1.24 -17.24
N LEU A 39 -17.05 1.98 -16.71
CA LEU A 39 -16.65 3.27 -17.29
C LEU A 39 -16.11 3.11 -18.71
N SER A 40 -15.24 2.13 -18.95
CA SER A 40 -14.67 1.87 -20.28
C SER A 40 -15.74 1.45 -21.30
N LEU A 41 -16.78 0.74 -20.85
CA LEU A 41 -17.95 0.43 -21.68
C LEU A 41 -18.71 1.70 -22.06
N ILE A 42 -18.98 2.57 -21.08
CA ILE A 42 -19.65 3.86 -21.32
C ILE A 42 -18.82 4.71 -22.29
N MET A 43 -17.50 4.81 -22.09
CA MET A 43 -16.60 5.56 -22.97
C MET A 43 -16.63 5.03 -24.41
N TRP A 44 -16.62 3.71 -24.57
CA TRP A 44 -16.72 3.08 -25.89
C TRP A 44 -18.06 3.36 -26.56
N VAL A 45 -19.18 3.20 -25.85
CA VAL A 45 -20.52 3.50 -26.38
C VAL A 45 -20.68 4.98 -26.75
N VAL A 46 -20.22 5.89 -25.88
CA VAL A 46 -20.26 7.34 -26.10
C VAL A 46 -19.45 7.72 -27.34
N SER A 47 -18.28 7.10 -27.56
CA SER A 47 -17.45 7.37 -28.74
C SER A 47 -18.16 7.09 -30.08
N PHE A 48 -19.10 6.13 -30.11
CA PHE A 48 -19.96 5.93 -31.28
C PHE A 48 -21.08 6.97 -31.35
N ALA A 49 -21.69 7.30 -30.22
CA ALA A 49 -22.80 8.26 -30.16
C ALA A 49 -22.38 9.65 -30.66
N ILE A 50 -21.15 10.08 -30.36
CA ILE A 50 -20.61 11.39 -30.79
C ILE A 50 -19.84 11.33 -32.11
N GLN A 51 -19.78 10.16 -32.77
CA GLN A 51 -19.05 9.94 -34.01
C GLN A 51 -17.55 10.32 -33.91
N ASP A 52 -16.89 9.91 -32.84
CA ASP A 52 -15.45 10.11 -32.66
C ASP A 52 -14.63 9.45 -33.78
N VAL A 53 -13.37 9.89 -33.91
CA VAL A 53 -12.41 9.28 -34.83
C VAL A 53 -12.26 7.78 -34.53
N LEU A 54 -12.17 6.96 -35.59
CA LEU A 54 -12.04 5.51 -35.50
C LEU A 54 -10.90 5.06 -34.57
N SER A 55 -9.79 5.80 -34.52
CA SER A 55 -8.66 5.52 -33.64
C SER A 55 -9.02 5.64 -32.15
N ILE A 56 -9.88 6.60 -31.77
CA ILE A 56 -10.37 6.77 -30.39
C ILE A 56 -11.33 5.63 -30.03
N GLN A 57 -12.24 5.28 -30.93
CA GLN A 57 -13.15 4.15 -30.75
C GLN A 57 -12.38 2.83 -30.52
N GLN A 58 -11.34 2.58 -31.32
CA GLN A 58 -10.45 1.42 -31.16
C GLN A 58 -9.67 1.46 -29.84
N THR A 59 -9.16 2.63 -29.45
CA THR A 59 -8.42 2.81 -28.20
C THR A 59 -9.31 2.55 -26.97
N ASN A 60 -10.55 3.04 -26.99
CA ASN A 60 -11.54 2.76 -25.94
C ASN A 60 -11.97 1.28 -25.92
N LEU A 61 -12.10 0.64 -27.08
CA LEU A 61 -12.35 -0.80 -27.17
C LEU A 61 -11.22 -1.63 -26.54
N MET A 62 -9.95 -1.26 -26.79
CA MET A 62 -8.81 -1.91 -26.15
C MET A 62 -8.85 -1.80 -24.63
N LEU A 63 -9.21 -0.62 -24.09
CA LEU A 63 -9.39 -0.44 -22.65
C LEU A 63 -10.51 -1.32 -22.09
N LEU A 64 -11.63 -1.42 -22.81
CA LEU A 64 -12.75 -2.27 -22.41
C LEU A 64 -12.36 -3.74 -22.35
N ILE A 65 -11.71 -4.26 -23.40
CA ILE A 65 -11.26 -5.65 -23.46
C ILE A 65 -10.24 -5.92 -22.36
N ALA A 66 -9.23 -5.05 -22.20
CA ALA A 66 -8.19 -5.22 -21.20
C ALA A 66 -8.74 -5.17 -19.77
N SER A 67 -9.59 -4.17 -19.46
CA SER A 67 -10.19 -4.02 -18.13
C SER A 67 -11.16 -5.16 -17.80
N THR A 68 -11.92 -5.65 -18.78
CA THR A 68 -12.83 -6.81 -18.62
C THR A 68 -12.05 -8.09 -18.34
N LEU A 69 -11.01 -8.38 -19.13
CA LEU A 69 -10.16 -9.55 -18.91
C LEU A 69 -9.48 -9.50 -17.54
N LEU A 70 -8.89 -8.36 -17.18
CA LEU A 70 -8.25 -8.17 -15.88
C LEU A 70 -9.24 -8.28 -14.72
N PHE A 71 -10.46 -7.76 -14.89
CA PHE A 71 -11.51 -7.88 -13.89
C PHE A 71 -11.93 -9.34 -13.68
N ILE A 72 -12.22 -10.08 -14.76
CA ILE A 72 -12.57 -11.51 -14.69
C ILE A 72 -11.46 -12.31 -14.01
N VAL A 73 -10.19 -12.08 -14.40
CA VAL A 73 -9.04 -12.74 -13.78
C VAL A 73 -8.92 -12.37 -12.30
N SER A 74 -9.20 -11.12 -11.93
CA SER A 74 -9.15 -10.67 -10.53
C SER A 74 -10.22 -11.34 -9.64
N LEU A 75 -11.38 -11.72 -10.19
CA LEU A 75 -12.43 -12.44 -9.44
C LEU A 75 -11.97 -13.83 -8.99
N LYS A 76 -11.08 -14.48 -9.74
CA LYS A 76 -10.48 -15.78 -9.38
C LYS A 76 -9.54 -15.68 -8.17
N TYR A 77 -9.02 -14.47 -7.87
CA TYR A 77 -8.07 -14.23 -6.80
C TYR A 77 -8.62 -13.22 -5.78
N PRO A 78 -9.60 -13.61 -4.96
CA PRO A 78 -10.22 -12.71 -4.00
C PRO A 78 -9.23 -12.15 -2.96
N LEU A 79 -9.62 -11.04 -2.34
CA LEU A 79 -8.78 -10.29 -1.40
C LEU A 79 -8.27 -11.13 -0.22
N LYS A 80 -9.06 -12.11 0.25
CA LYS A 80 -8.84 -12.85 1.52
C LYS A 80 -7.62 -13.80 1.60
N SER A 81 -6.91 -14.10 0.50
CA SER A 81 -5.76 -15.05 0.54
C SER A 81 -4.57 -14.57 -0.30
N ILE A 82 -3.47 -14.20 0.35
CA ILE A 82 -2.25 -13.69 -0.31
C ILE A 82 -1.28 -14.84 -0.62
N TYR A 83 -1.14 -15.80 0.30
CA TYR A 83 -0.11 -16.83 0.23
C TYR A 83 -0.21 -17.73 -1.01
N ALA A 84 -1.43 -18.14 -1.38
CA ALA A 84 -1.62 -19.05 -2.51
C ALA A 84 -1.46 -18.38 -3.89
N ALA A 85 -1.49 -17.04 -3.98
CA ALA A 85 -1.67 -16.34 -5.26
C ALA A 85 -0.77 -15.09 -5.43
N TYR A 86 0.31 -14.97 -4.66
CA TYR A 86 1.20 -13.79 -4.67
C TYR A 86 1.64 -13.38 -6.09
N ARG A 87 2.09 -14.35 -6.90
CA ARG A 87 2.54 -14.08 -8.29
C ARG A 87 1.40 -13.59 -9.19
N ALA A 88 0.23 -14.22 -9.11
CA ALA A 88 -0.92 -13.85 -9.92
C ALA A 88 -1.42 -12.43 -9.58
N LYS A 89 -1.53 -12.11 -8.29
CA LYS A 89 -1.89 -10.76 -7.82
C LYS A 89 -0.90 -9.72 -8.33
N LYS A 90 0.39 -10.01 -8.23
CA LYS A 90 1.46 -9.14 -8.75
C LYS A 90 1.32 -8.89 -10.25
N MET A 91 1.07 -9.94 -11.04
CA MET A 91 0.84 -9.79 -12.49
C MET A 91 -0.37 -8.92 -12.80
N ILE A 92 -1.51 -9.13 -12.13
CA ILE A 92 -2.72 -8.35 -12.34
C ILE A 92 -2.43 -6.85 -12.14
N VAL A 93 -1.76 -6.49 -11.04
CA VAL A 93 -1.41 -5.10 -10.76
C VAL A 93 -0.54 -4.51 -11.88
N PHE A 94 0.50 -5.24 -12.32
CA PHE A 94 1.39 -4.76 -13.39
C PHE A 94 0.69 -4.64 -14.74
N PHE A 95 -0.15 -5.60 -15.10
CA PHE A 95 -0.89 -5.55 -16.37
C PHE A 95 -1.93 -4.43 -16.35
N THR A 96 -2.66 -4.21 -15.25
CA THR A 96 -3.57 -3.06 -15.12
C THR A 96 -2.81 -1.74 -15.32
N TYR A 97 -1.63 -1.62 -14.73
CA TYR A 97 -0.82 -0.43 -14.89
C TYR A 97 -0.34 -0.24 -16.33
N ALA A 98 0.17 -1.30 -16.96
CA ALA A 98 0.58 -1.27 -18.35
C ALA A 98 -0.58 -0.90 -19.30
N SER A 99 -1.76 -1.48 -19.10
CA SER A 99 -2.95 -1.20 -19.92
C SER A 99 -3.41 0.25 -19.80
N LEU A 100 -3.45 0.81 -18.59
CA LEU A 100 -3.83 2.21 -18.38
C LEU A 100 -2.80 3.18 -18.97
N LEU A 101 -1.51 2.89 -18.80
CA LEU A 101 -0.43 3.66 -19.40
C LEU A 101 -0.53 3.64 -20.93
N LEU A 102 -0.65 2.46 -21.54
CA LEU A 102 -0.76 2.31 -22.99
C LEU A 102 -1.99 3.03 -23.53
N TRP A 103 -3.14 2.88 -22.88
CA TRP A 103 -4.38 3.55 -23.27
C TRP A 103 -4.23 5.08 -23.23
N GLY A 104 -3.70 5.63 -22.14
CA GLY A 104 -3.48 7.08 -22.02
C GLY A 104 -2.53 7.63 -23.08
N THR A 105 -1.48 6.86 -23.42
CA THR A 105 -0.49 7.27 -24.43
C THR A 105 -1.04 7.19 -25.84
N HIS A 106 -1.85 6.18 -26.15
CA HIS A 106 -2.54 6.09 -27.43
C HIS A 106 -3.48 7.28 -27.62
N LEU A 107 -4.31 7.61 -26.63
CA LEU A 107 -5.20 8.77 -26.72
C LEU A 107 -4.44 10.06 -26.96
N TYR A 108 -3.30 10.24 -26.30
CA TYR A 108 -2.45 11.42 -26.50
C TYR A 108 -1.79 11.46 -27.88
N GLY A 109 -1.28 10.32 -28.37
CA GLY A 109 -0.55 10.25 -29.64
C GLY A 109 -1.41 10.46 -30.89
N PHE A 110 -2.74 10.34 -30.79
CA PHE A 110 -3.64 10.40 -31.93
C PHE A 110 -4.28 11.77 -32.22
N HIS A 111 -4.09 12.81 -31.39
CA HIS A 111 -4.78 14.07 -31.64
C HIS A 111 -4.00 15.36 -31.35
N ASP A 112 -4.17 16.32 -32.26
CA ASP A 112 -3.17 17.37 -32.48
C ASP A 112 -3.57 18.77 -31.99
N THR A 113 -4.76 18.96 -31.40
CA THR A 113 -5.26 20.33 -31.12
C THR A 113 -6.23 20.51 -29.93
N ASN A 114 -6.64 19.47 -29.20
CA ASN A 114 -7.67 19.61 -28.16
C ASN A 114 -7.11 19.62 -26.71
N ASN A 115 -7.26 20.76 -26.02
CA ASN A 115 -6.94 20.94 -24.59
C ASN A 115 -7.65 19.92 -23.67
N ILE A 116 -8.78 19.35 -24.12
CA ILE A 116 -9.56 18.35 -23.37
C ILE A 116 -8.79 17.03 -23.22
N LEU A 117 -8.08 16.59 -24.27
CA LEU A 117 -7.31 15.32 -24.26
C LEU A 117 -6.01 15.44 -23.45
N MET A 118 -5.46 16.66 -23.33
CA MET A 118 -4.36 16.96 -22.42
C MET A 118 -4.81 16.79 -20.96
N LEU A 119 -6.06 17.15 -20.66
CA LEU A 119 -6.68 16.97 -19.34
C LEU A 119 -6.89 15.49 -19.02
N ASP A 120 -7.32 14.68 -19.99
CA ASP A 120 -7.43 13.23 -19.85
C ASP A 120 -6.07 12.57 -19.59
N MET A 121 -5.02 13.01 -20.27
CA MET A 121 -3.64 12.54 -20.04
C MET A 121 -3.13 12.93 -18.64
N ILE A 122 -3.35 14.17 -18.22
CA ILE A 122 -3.01 14.63 -16.86
C ILE A 122 -3.75 13.77 -15.84
N LEU A 123 -5.04 13.53 -16.04
CA LEU A 123 -5.87 12.74 -15.15
C LEU A 123 -5.38 11.30 -15.07
N VAL A 124 -5.05 10.68 -16.20
CA VAL A 124 -4.49 9.32 -16.27
C VAL A 124 -3.16 9.25 -15.54
N ILE A 125 -2.24 10.18 -15.81
CA ILE A 125 -0.92 10.23 -15.19
C ILE A 125 -1.01 10.47 -13.67
N VAL A 126 -1.90 11.35 -13.23
CA VAL A 126 -2.13 11.64 -11.81
C VAL A 126 -2.77 10.43 -11.12
N VAL A 127 -3.83 9.86 -11.68
CA VAL A 127 -4.50 8.66 -11.16
C VAL A 127 -3.50 7.51 -11.06
N MET A 128 -2.63 7.34 -12.04
CA MET A 128 -1.56 6.33 -12.01
C MET A 128 -0.50 6.59 -10.95
N ALA A 129 -0.10 7.85 -10.74
CA ALA A 129 0.85 8.23 -9.69
C ALA A 129 0.29 7.98 -8.28
N PHE A 130 -1.01 8.14 -8.08
CA PHE A 130 -1.68 7.87 -6.80
C PHE A 130 -1.98 6.39 -6.57
N MET A 131 -2.36 5.65 -7.61
CA MET A 131 -2.78 4.26 -7.47
C MET A 131 -1.61 3.31 -7.21
N PHE A 132 -0.48 3.52 -7.88
CA PHE A 132 0.60 2.53 -7.91
C PHE A 132 1.77 2.90 -6.98
N LEU A 133 1.88 2.19 -5.87
CA LEU A 133 2.99 2.32 -4.92
C LEU A 133 4.08 1.31 -5.26
N ALA A 134 5.17 1.74 -5.87
CA ALA A 134 6.27 0.85 -6.22
C ALA A 134 7.65 1.49 -6.04
N LYS A 135 8.68 0.64 -6.13
CA LYS A 135 10.09 1.07 -6.17
C LYS A 135 10.29 2.04 -7.32
N TYR A 136 11.18 3.03 -7.15
CA TYR A 136 11.41 4.05 -8.18
C TYR A 136 11.83 3.43 -9.52
N GLN A 137 12.59 2.33 -9.49
CA GLN A 137 13.11 1.65 -10.67
C GLN A 137 11.98 1.13 -11.56
N VAL A 138 10.93 0.59 -10.92
CA VAL A 138 9.77 0.02 -11.60
C VAL A 138 8.97 1.14 -12.26
N ILE A 139 8.68 2.19 -11.50
CA ILE A 139 7.90 3.35 -11.97
C ILE A 139 8.65 4.09 -13.09
N ALA A 140 9.94 4.34 -12.91
CA ALA A 140 10.79 4.94 -13.94
C ALA A 140 10.83 4.07 -15.20
N GLY A 141 10.94 2.74 -15.07
CA GLY A 141 10.95 1.82 -16.21
C GLY A 141 9.68 1.91 -17.04
N PHE A 142 8.51 1.91 -16.40
CA PHE A 142 7.24 2.05 -17.10
C PHE A 142 7.06 3.42 -17.75
N PHE A 143 7.39 4.50 -17.06
CA PHE A 143 7.30 5.84 -17.64
C PHE A 143 8.29 6.03 -18.80
N MET A 144 9.52 5.51 -18.70
CA MET A 144 10.47 5.55 -19.82
C MET A 144 9.97 4.72 -21.00
N ALA A 145 9.46 3.49 -20.76
CA ALA A 145 8.88 2.67 -21.82
C ALA A 145 7.72 3.39 -22.52
N ASN A 146 6.90 4.10 -21.75
CA ASN A 146 5.78 4.87 -22.25
C ASN A 146 6.21 6.07 -23.11
N VAL A 147 7.23 6.81 -22.66
CA VAL A 147 7.82 7.93 -23.41
C VAL A 147 8.45 7.43 -24.72
N ILE A 148 9.21 6.33 -24.67
CA ILE A 148 9.79 5.70 -25.87
C ILE A 148 8.69 5.26 -26.84
N TYR A 149 7.63 4.63 -26.31
CA TYR A 149 6.48 4.21 -27.11
C TYR A 149 5.81 5.41 -27.81
N LEU A 150 5.60 6.50 -27.09
CA LEU A 150 5.03 7.73 -27.61
C LEU A 150 5.88 8.31 -28.75
N PHE A 151 7.20 8.40 -28.57
CA PHE A 151 8.12 8.85 -29.63
C PHE A 151 8.18 7.90 -30.83
N GLY A 152 7.94 6.61 -30.61
CA GLY A 152 7.86 5.61 -31.67
C GLY A 152 6.59 5.69 -32.53
N MET A 153 5.55 6.43 -32.10
CA MET A 153 4.34 6.61 -32.91
C MET A 153 4.58 7.65 -34.01
N THR A 154 4.56 7.21 -35.27
CA THR A 154 4.78 8.05 -36.46
C THR A 154 3.93 9.34 -36.48
N PRO A 155 2.60 9.30 -36.20
CA PRO A 155 1.77 10.51 -36.19
C PRO A 155 2.16 11.51 -35.10
N TYR A 156 2.72 11.03 -33.98
CA TYR A 156 3.19 11.89 -32.91
C TYR A 156 4.46 12.62 -33.32
N LEU A 157 5.43 11.93 -33.93
CA LEU A 157 6.71 12.51 -34.32
C LEU A 157 6.57 13.60 -35.40
N GLU A 158 5.72 13.36 -36.40
CA GLU A 158 5.45 14.30 -37.49
C GLU A 158 4.88 15.64 -36.98
N ASN A 159 4.07 15.58 -35.93
CA ASN A 159 3.43 16.76 -35.34
C ASN A 159 4.22 17.37 -34.17
N ALA A 160 5.04 16.57 -33.47
CA ALA A 160 5.89 17.00 -32.37
C ALA A 160 6.94 18.03 -32.82
N LEU A 161 7.51 17.85 -34.02
CA LEU A 161 8.51 18.75 -34.59
C LEU A 161 7.96 20.16 -34.86
N ARG A 162 6.63 20.31 -34.99
CA ARG A 162 5.97 21.58 -35.29
C ARG A 162 5.64 22.42 -34.04
N TYR A 163 5.62 21.81 -32.85
CA TYR A 163 5.24 22.50 -31.62
C TYR A 163 5.98 21.93 -30.39
N PRO A 164 7.09 22.56 -29.96
CA PRO A 164 7.93 22.05 -28.87
C PRO A 164 7.19 21.72 -27.55
N PRO A 165 6.13 22.45 -27.14
CA PRO A 165 5.39 22.09 -25.94
C PRO A 165 4.65 20.74 -26.02
N LYS A 166 4.42 20.16 -27.22
CA LYS A 166 3.90 18.78 -27.37
C LYS A 166 4.90 17.73 -26.89
N VAL A 167 6.20 18.05 -26.87
CA VAL A 167 7.25 17.16 -26.35
C VAL A 167 7.55 17.49 -24.89
N ALA A 168 7.65 18.78 -24.57
CA ALA A 168 8.01 19.22 -23.22
C ALA A 168 6.92 18.87 -22.18
N THR A 169 5.64 18.96 -22.53
CA THR A 169 4.55 18.74 -21.57
C THR A 169 4.46 17.27 -21.10
N PRO A 170 4.46 16.26 -21.99
CA PRO A 170 4.53 14.87 -21.58
C PRO A 170 5.70 14.56 -20.65
N ILE A 171 6.89 15.09 -20.96
CA ILE A 171 8.10 14.92 -20.16
C ILE A 171 7.89 15.54 -18.77
N LEU A 172 7.39 16.78 -18.69
CA LEU A 172 7.11 17.46 -17.42
C LEU A 172 6.04 16.72 -16.60
N LEU A 173 5.01 16.18 -17.23
CA LEU A 173 3.97 15.39 -16.57
C LEU A 173 4.51 14.08 -16.02
N VAL A 174 5.33 13.37 -16.80
CA VAL A 174 6.02 12.16 -16.36
C VAL A 174 6.93 12.44 -15.17
N VAL A 175 7.70 13.53 -15.22
CA VAL A 175 8.57 13.95 -14.11
C VAL A 175 7.74 14.27 -12.87
N THR A 176 6.66 15.02 -13.04
CA THR A 176 5.76 15.41 -11.93
C THR A 176 5.11 14.18 -11.29
N ALA A 177 4.59 13.26 -12.09
CA ALA A 177 3.99 12.03 -11.62
C ALA A 177 4.99 11.09 -10.94
N PHE A 178 6.22 11.03 -11.46
CA PHE A 178 7.30 10.32 -10.80
C PHE A 178 7.55 10.89 -9.41
N PHE A 179 7.73 12.21 -9.27
CA PHE A 179 7.93 12.84 -7.97
C PHE A 179 6.74 12.65 -7.03
N LEU A 180 5.51 12.81 -7.52
CA LEU A 180 4.30 12.61 -6.73
C LEU A 180 4.21 11.18 -6.20
N SER A 181 4.42 10.19 -7.07
CA SER A 181 4.43 8.78 -6.67
C SER A 181 5.53 8.48 -5.64
N ARG A 182 6.71 9.10 -5.76
CA ARG A 182 7.79 8.96 -4.77
C ARG A 182 7.42 9.55 -3.41
N VAL A 183 6.76 10.71 -3.38
CA VAL A 183 6.30 11.33 -2.14
C VAL A 183 5.29 10.42 -1.44
N ILE A 184 4.30 9.90 -2.17
CA ILE A 184 3.27 9.01 -1.61
C ILE A 184 3.90 7.69 -1.14
N TYR A 185 4.79 7.10 -1.94
CA TYR A 185 5.52 5.88 -1.57
C TYR A 185 6.31 6.07 -0.27
N ARG A 186 7.00 7.20 -0.14
CA ARG A 186 7.76 7.52 1.05
C ARG A 186 6.87 7.70 2.28
N GLN A 187 5.75 8.41 2.15
CA GLN A 187 4.78 8.54 3.24
C GLN A 187 4.27 7.17 3.70
N HIS A 188 4.01 6.26 2.75
CA HIS A 188 3.57 4.91 3.09
C HIS A 188 4.67 4.10 3.80
N MET A 189 5.91 4.20 3.33
CA MET A 189 7.07 3.57 3.99
C MET A 189 7.30 4.12 5.41
N GLU A 190 7.18 5.43 5.62
CA GLU A 190 7.34 6.05 6.94
C GLU A 190 6.21 5.62 7.89
N ARG A 191 4.96 5.53 7.42
CA ARG A 191 3.84 4.98 8.20
C ARG A 191 4.06 3.52 8.59
N PHE A 192 4.54 2.70 7.66
CA PHE A 192 4.87 1.30 7.93
C PHE A 192 5.92 1.18 9.03
N ILE A 193 7.04 1.91 8.92
CA ILE A 193 8.12 1.88 9.92
C ILE A 193 7.60 2.33 11.29
N LEU A 194 6.74 3.36 11.34
CA LEU A 194 6.15 3.83 12.59
C LEU A 194 5.19 2.80 13.20
N ALA A 195 4.34 2.17 12.38
CA ALA A 195 3.42 1.13 12.83
C ALA A 195 4.16 -0.09 13.40
N GLU A 196 5.20 -0.56 12.72
CA GLU A 196 5.99 -1.70 13.19
C GLU A 196 6.73 -1.36 14.48
N LYS A 197 7.30 -0.14 14.60
CA LYS A 197 7.91 0.33 15.85
C LYS A 197 6.91 0.45 16.99
N LEU A 198 5.69 0.91 16.73
CA LEU A 198 4.62 0.97 17.72
C LEU A 198 4.21 -0.43 18.19
N LYS A 199 4.09 -1.37 17.25
CA LYS A 199 3.79 -2.77 17.54
C LYS A 199 4.85 -3.41 18.42
N MET A 200 6.14 -3.27 18.07
CA MET A 200 7.25 -3.77 18.89
C MET A 200 7.21 -3.19 20.31
N LYS A 201 7.04 -1.86 20.43
CA LYS A 201 6.90 -1.23 21.76
C LYS A 201 5.70 -1.74 22.56
N GLN A 202 4.58 -2.02 21.90
CA GLN A 202 3.39 -2.55 22.56
C GLN A 202 3.60 -3.99 23.05
N GLU A 203 4.32 -4.81 22.28
CA GLU A 203 4.72 -6.17 22.67
C GLU A 203 5.70 -6.13 23.85
N ASP A 204 6.69 -5.23 23.83
CA ASP A 204 7.63 -5.02 24.93
C ASP A 204 6.90 -4.60 26.21
N LEU A 205 6.03 -3.57 26.14
CA LEU A 205 5.21 -3.09 27.27
C LEU A 205 4.31 -4.20 27.84
N LYS A 206 3.71 -5.02 26.97
CA LYS A 206 2.88 -6.15 27.39
C LYS A 206 3.71 -7.19 28.14
N SER A 207 4.93 -7.48 27.66
CA SER A 207 5.83 -8.43 28.32
C SER A 207 6.30 -7.92 29.69
N GLU A 208 6.63 -6.63 29.79
CA GLU A 208 7.04 -5.99 31.05
C GLU A 208 5.89 -5.95 32.07
N LEU A 209 4.67 -5.68 31.60
CA LEU A 209 3.48 -5.71 32.44
C LEU A 209 3.20 -7.12 32.96
N LEU A 210 3.31 -8.16 32.12
CA LEU A 210 3.18 -9.55 32.55
C LEU A 210 4.24 -9.91 33.61
N MET A 211 5.51 -9.57 33.37
CA MET A 211 6.59 -9.79 34.35
C MET A 211 6.33 -9.06 35.68
N THR A 212 5.79 -7.84 35.61
CA THR A 212 5.49 -7.05 36.81
C THR A 212 4.33 -7.67 37.59
N VAL A 213 3.29 -8.15 36.90
CA VAL A 213 2.16 -8.88 37.51
C VAL A 213 2.64 -10.16 38.18
N ASP A 214 3.50 -10.94 37.52
CA ASP A 214 4.06 -12.17 38.09
C ASP A 214 4.86 -11.89 39.36
N LYS A 215 5.72 -10.86 39.34
CA LYS A 215 6.46 -10.40 40.53
C LYS A 215 5.53 -9.93 41.65
N LEU A 216 4.45 -9.23 41.32
CA LEU A 216 3.47 -8.76 42.31
C LEU A 216 2.80 -9.95 43.00
N HIS A 217 2.42 -10.97 42.23
CA HIS A 217 1.82 -12.19 42.77
C HIS A 217 2.79 -13.00 43.62
N GLU A 218 4.06 -13.05 43.25
CA GLU A 218 5.11 -13.69 44.06
C GLU A 218 5.31 -12.95 45.39
N MET A 219 5.37 -11.61 45.35
CA MET A 219 5.44 -10.78 46.56
C MET A 219 4.22 -10.96 47.46
N GLU A 220 3.01 -10.99 46.89
CA GLU A 220 1.77 -11.23 47.64
C GLU A 220 1.80 -12.59 48.35
N ARG A 221 2.24 -13.65 47.67
CA ARG A 221 2.40 -14.98 48.27
C ARG A 221 3.43 -14.97 49.39
N SER A 222 4.56 -14.28 49.21
CA SER A 222 5.58 -14.14 50.26
C SER A 222 5.03 -13.42 51.48
N MET A 223 4.40 -12.26 51.30
CA MET A 223 3.78 -11.49 52.39
C MET A 223 2.72 -12.31 53.12
N ARG A 224 1.85 -13.03 52.40
CA ARG A 224 0.84 -13.89 53.01
C ARG A 224 1.49 -14.97 53.89
N THR A 225 2.57 -15.56 53.41
CA THR A 225 3.33 -16.57 54.16
C THR A 225 3.95 -15.99 55.42
N ASP A 226 4.52 -14.79 55.34
CA ASP A 226 5.13 -14.11 56.48
C ASP A 226 4.10 -13.68 57.52
N VAL A 227 2.92 -13.20 57.10
CA VAL A 227 1.80 -12.90 57.98
C VAL A 227 1.33 -14.17 58.71
N ILE A 228 1.17 -15.29 58.00
CA ILE A 228 0.79 -16.56 58.61
C ILE A 228 1.84 -17.00 59.64
N LYS A 229 3.13 -16.99 59.29
CA LYS A 229 4.22 -17.33 60.22
C LYS A 229 4.22 -16.44 61.46
N THR A 230 3.97 -15.14 61.29
CA THR A 230 3.92 -14.18 62.39
C THR A 230 2.72 -14.47 63.31
N LEU A 231 1.54 -14.71 62.74
CA LEU A 231 0.35 -15.09 63.51
C LEU A 231 0.57 -16.40 64.27
N VAL A 232 1.19 -17.41 63.65
CA VAL A 232 1.54 -18.67 64.32
C VAL A 232 2.44 -18.42 65.52
N LYS A 233 3.52 -17.62 65.36
CA LYS A 233 4.41 -17.27 66.48
C LYS A 233 3.69 -16.54 67.62
N VAL A 234 2.76 -15.64 67.30
CA VAL A 234 1.97 -14.93 68.33
C VAL A 234 1.08 -15.91 69.08
N LEU A 235 0.43 -16.84 68.38
CA LEU A 235 -0.40 -17.88 68.99
C LEU A 235 0.43 -18.84 69.85
N GLU A 236 1.63 -19.24 69.40
CA GLU A 236 2.57 -20.04 70.18
C GLU A 236 3.01 -19.32 71.45
N TYR A 237 3.37 -18.03 71.35
CA TYR A 237 3.72 -17.22 72.52
C TYR A 237 2.56 -17.12 73.50
N TYR A 238 1.32 -16.97 73.00
CA TYR A 238 0.14 -16.95 73.83
C TYR A 238 -0.10 -18.29 74.54
N ASP A 239 0.04 -19.43 73.84
CA ASP A 239 -0.08 -20.78 74.43
C ASP A 239 1.00 -21.04 75.51
N ILE A 240 2.25 -20.62 75.26
CA ILE A 240 3.33 -20.70 76.25
C ILE A 240 3.00 -19.84 77.47
N TYR A 241 2.54 -18.60 77.27
CA TYR A 241 2.17 -17.69 78.34
C TYR A 241 1.02 -18.25 79.18
N THR A 242 -0.04 -18.79 78.56
CA THR A 242 -1.19 -19.35 79.27
C THR A 242 -0.85 -20.65 79.99
N ARG A 243 -0.02 -21.52 79.41
CA ARG A 243 0.48 -22.73 80.12
C ARG A 243 1.32 -22.37 81.33
N GLY A 244 2.28 -21.45 81.19
CA GLY A 244 3.10 -20.99 82.30
C GLY A 244 2.32 -20.22 83.38
N HIS A 245 1.21 -19.57 83.02
CA HIS A 245 0.27 -19.02 84.00
C HIS A 245 -0.59 -20.10 84.67
N SER A 246 -1.01 -21.14 83.95
CA SER A 246 -1.79 -22.24 84.55
C SER A 246 -0.96 -23.08 85.53
N GLU A 247 0.36 -23.20 85.31
CA GLU A 247 1.29 -23.89 86.23
C GLU A 247 1.71 -23.04 87.44
N ASN A 248 1.64 -21.71 87.35
CA ASN A 248 1.99 -20.80 88.46
C ASN A 248 0.78 -20.35 89.30
N VAL A 249 -0.45 -20.69 88.89
CA VAL A 249 -1.70 -20.33 89.60
C VAL A 249 -2.34 -21.56 90.29
N SER A 250 -1.65 -22.71 90.33
CA SER A 250 -2.00 -23.86 91.17
C SER A 250 -1.35 -23.80 92.55
#